data_AF-A0A7U4DNL7-F1
#
_entry.id   AF-A0A7U4DNL7-F1
#
_cell.length_a   1.000
_cell.length_b   1.000
_cell.length_c   1.000
_cell.angle_alpha   90.00
_cell.angle_beta   90.00
_cell.angle_gamma   90.00
#
_symmetry.space_group_name_H-M   'P 1'
#
loop_
_entity.id
_entity.type
_entity.pdbx_description
1 polymer ?
#
loop_
_entity_poly.entity_id
_entity_poly.type
_entity_poly.pdbx_seq_one_letter_code
_entity_poly.pdbx_strand_id
1 'polypeptide(L)'
;MEYRQHNQPGCGGCLLLLALLALVTGGAPALLNLLGFLFYSGLAGLLLLIGAFWAFSYYIQRRVSTYEASQTESHNRFVFLLVNILVKIAQADGHFTRAELNAILNFFQLHLRYNQDQMYWVKQLVKEARNNPTELRSLLEEFRTSFAYEPRLILLELIYQIIYTKQPPPENELRLAREIAQLLEISTYDQRTIEAKYMYRQRQEATSAASLEEQYYAVLGLEQGADFAEIKKAYRKLSMQYHPDKVGHLGEEFKKVAEEKMKEINVAYGYFEKKFAGR
;
A
#
# COMPACT_ATOMS: atom_id res chain seq x y z
N MET A 1 1.68 -43.76 23.70
CA MET A 1 0.22 -43.57 23.89
C MET A 1 -0.38 -43.37 22.52
N GLU A 2 -1.05 -44.40 21.98
CA GLU A 2 -1.72 -44.33 20.68
C GLU A 2 -3.01 -43.54 20.81
N TYR A 3 -3.10 -42.40 20.11
CA TYR A 3 -4.35 -41.68 19.96
C TYR A 3 -5.24 -42.41 18.94
N ARG A 4 -6.23 -43.17 19.42
CA ARG A 4 -7.34 -43.66 18.58
C ARG A 4 -8.17 -42.45 18.12
N GLN A 5 -8.09 -42.12 16.83
CA GLN A 5 -9.05 -41.23 16.19
C GLN A 5 -10.42 -41.90 16.18
N HIS A 6 -11.35 -41.39 16.99
CA HIS A 6 -12.77 -41.67 16.82
C HIS A 6 -13.27 -40.86 15.62
N ASN A 7 -13.52 -41.54 14.50
CA ASN A 7 -14.30 -40.96 13.40
C ASN A 7 -15.71 -40.69 13.92
N GLN A 8 -16.04 -39.42 14.15
CA GLN A 8 -17.43 -39.01 14.35
C GLN A 8 -18.24 -39.37 13.10
N PRO A 9 -19.45 -39.94 13.23
CA PRO A 9 -20.28 -40.23 12.07
C PRO A 9 -20.58 -38.90 11.35
N GLY A 10 -20.17 -38.81 10.09
CA GLY A 10 -20.44 -37.65 9.26
C GLY A 10 -21.95 -37.38 9.15
N CYS A 11 -22.30 -36.09 9.00
CA CYS A 11 -23.66 -35.55 8.91
C CYS A 11 -24.61 -36.31 7.94
N GLY A 12 -24.07 -37.08 7.00
CA GLY A 12 -24.84 -37.93 6.08
C GLY A 12 -25.67 -39.04 6.74
N GLY A 13 -25.27 -39.55 7.92
CA GLY A 13 -26.02 -40.59 8.63
C GLY A 13 -27.42 -40.13 9.09
N CYS A 14 -27.56 -38.86 9.49
CA CYS A 14 -28.83 -38.30 9.94
C CYS A 14 -29.83 -38.13 8.78
N LEU A 15 -29.35 -37.75 7.58
CA LEU A 15 -30.20 -37.59 6.40
C LEU A 15 -30.72 -38.95 5.89
N LEU A 16 -29.89 -39.99 5.93
CA LEU A 16 -30.29 -41.36 5.58
C LEU A 16 -31.34 -41.91 6.55
N LEU A 17 -31.17 -41.70 7.86
CA LEU A 17 -32.16 -42.11 8.86
C LEU A 17 -33.50 -41.37 8.66
N LEU A 18 -33.48 -40.06 8.40
CA LEU A 18 -34.69 -39.28 8.11
C LEU A 18 -35.39 -39.75 6.82
N ALA A 19 -34.63 -40.05 5.77
CA ALA A 19 -35.18 -40.57 4.52
C ALA A 19 -35.81 -41.97 4.71
N LEU A 20 -35.15 -42.86 5.44
CA LEU A 20 -35.69 -44.19 5.77
C LEU A 20 -36.95 -44.09 6.64
N LEU A 21 -36.97 -43.19 7.62
CA LEU A 21 -38.12 -42.98 8.50
C LEU A 21 -39.33 -42.39 7.73
N ALA A 22 -39.08 -41.46 6.80
CA ALA A 22 -40.11 -40.94 5.89
C ALA A 22 -40.66 -42.03 4.95
N LEU A 23 -39.79 -42.92 4.44
CA LEU A 23 -40.20 -44.05 3.60
C LEU A 23 -41.05 -45.08 4.38
N VAL A 24 -40.64 -45.42 5.61
CA VAL A 24 -41.33 -46.43 6.45
C VAL A 24 -42.68 -45.94 6.94
N THR A 25 -42.81 -44.65 7.26
CA THR A 25 -44.06 -44.08 7.81
C THR A 25 -45.06 -43.62 6.77
N GLY A 26 -44.60 -43.15 5.59
CA GLY A 26 -45.46 -42.53 4.58
C GLY A 26 -45.22 -42.96 3.13
N GLY A 27 -44.37 -43.97 2.89
CA GLY A 27 -44.10 -44.51 1.56
C GLY A 27 -43.36 -43.56 0.62
N ALA A 28 -43.37 -43.87 -0.68
CA ALA A 28 -42.68 -43.08 -1.71
C ALA A 28 -43.11 -41.60 -1.79
N PRO A 29 -44.40 -41.22 -1.61
CA PRO A 29 -44.81 -39.81 -1.62
C PRO A 29 -44.19 -38.99 -0.50
N ALA A 30 -44.07 -39.54 0.71
CA ALA A 30 -43.45 -38.86 1.84
C ALA A 30 -41.94 -38.63 1.62
N LEU A 31 -41.24 -39.59 1.00
CA LEU A 31 -39.85 -39.45 0.60
C LEU A 31 -39.66 -38.35 -0.47
N LEU A 32 -40.52 -38.30 -1.48
CA LEU A 32 -40.49 -37.26 -2.52
C LEU A 32 -40.74 -35.86 -1.93
N ASN A 33 -41.67 -35.73 -0.99
CA ASN A 33 -41.93 -34.47 -0.28
C ASN A 33 -40.73 -34.03 0.56
N LEU A 34 -40.06 -34.96 1.26
CA LEU A 34 -38.84 -34.68 2.02
C LEU A 34 -37.70 -34.21 1.09
N LEU A 35 -37.48 -34.92 -0.02
CA LEU A 35 -36.47 -34.54 -1.01
C LEU A 35 -36.77 -33.20 -1.66
N GLY A 36 -38.04 -32.95 -2.01
CA GLY A 36 -38.51 -31.66 -2.50
C GLY A 36 -38.23 -30.54 -1.49
N PHE A 37 -38.59 -30.74 -0.22
CA PHE A 37 -38.31 -29.77 0.84
C PHE A 37 -36.81 -29.47 1.01
N LEU A 38 -35.95 -30.51 1.01
CA LEU A 38 -34.50 -30.33 1.08
C LEU A 38 -33.96 -29.59 -0.15
N PHE A 39 -34.47 -29.89 -1.34
CA PHE A 39 -34.09 -29.19 -2.56
C PHE A 39 -34.52 -27.72 -2.55
N TYR A 40 -35.78 -27.43 -2.22
CA TYR A 40 -36.30 -26.06 -2.15
C TYR A 40 -35.64 -25.24 -1.04
N SER A 41 -35.42 -25.82 0.15
CA SER A 41 -34.72 -25.14 1.25
C SER A 41 -33.24 -24.90 0.92
N GLY A 42 -32.58 -25.86 0.27
CA GLY A 42 -31.21 -25.70 -0.23
C GLY A 42 -31.11 -24.60 -1.30
N LEU A 43 -32.03 -24.61 -2.27
CA LEU A 43 -32.09 -23.60 -3.32
C LEU A 43 -32.42 -22.21 -2.75
N ALA A 44 -33.37 -22.11 -1.82
CA ALA A 44 -33.70 -20.87 -1.13
C ALA A 44 -32.51 -20.35 -0.31
N GLY A 45 -31.81 -21.22 0.40
CA GLY A 45 -30.57 -20.87 1.10
C GLY A 45 -29.50 -20.32 0.16
N LEU A 46 -29.30 -20.97 -1.00
CA LEU A 46 -28.38 -20.49 -2.03
C LEU A 46 -28.78 -19.13 -2.60
N LEU A 47 -30.07 -18.91 -2.89
CA LEU A 47 -30.59 -17.62 -3.34
C LEU A 47 -30.42 -16.53 -2.28
N LEU A 48 -30.60 -16.84 -0.99
CA LEU A 48 -30.33 -15.91 0.10
C LEU A 48 -28.85 -15.54 0.18
N LEU A 49 -27.94 -16.51 0.02
CA LEU A 49 -26.50 -16.24 -0.01
C LEU A 49 -26.10 -15.37 -1.20
N ILE A 50 -26.68 -15.62 -2.38
CA ILE A 50 -26.49 -14.76 -3.55
C ILE A 50 -27.01 -13.36 -3.27
N GLY A 51 -28.25 -13.23 -2.77
CA GLY A 51 -28.84 -11.93 -2.42
C GLY A 51 -28.00 -11.17 -1.39
N ALA A 52 -27.51 -11.86 -0.36
CA ALA A 52 -26.60 -11.28 0.64
C ALA A 52 -25.27 -10.84 0.02
N PHE A 53 -24.70 -11.63 -0.89
CA PHE A 53 -23.48 -11.27 -1.60
C PHE A 53 -23.66 -10.03 -2.48
N TRP A 54 -24.76 -9.94 -3.23
CA TRP A 54 -25.09 -8.75 -4.03
C TRP A 54 -25.33 -7.52 -3.15
N ALA A 55 -26.08 -7.66 -2.07
CA ALA A 55 -26.32 -6.58 -1.11
C ALA A 55 -25.03 -6.08 -0.46
N PHE A 56 -24.15 -7.00 -0.06
CA PHE A 56 -22.84 -6.67 0.49
C PHE A 56 -21.94 -5.99 -0.55
N SER A 57 -21.88 -6.51 -1.79
CA SER A 57 -21.12 -5.91 -2.88
C SER A 57 -21.58 -4.48 -3.17
N TYR A 58 -22.90 -4.26 -3.25
CA TYR A 58 -23.49 -2.94 -3.42
C TYR A 58 -23.17 -2.00 -2.25
N TYR A 59 -23.24 -2.49 -1.02
CA TYR A 59 -22.87 -1.73 0.17
C TYR A 59 -21.41 -1.25 0.13
N ILE A 60 -20.48 -2.14 -0.23
CA ILE A 60 -19.05 -1.79 -0.37
C ILE A 60 -18.84 -0.77 -1.49
N GLN A 61 -19.42 -0.99 -2.67
CA GLN A 61 -19.30 -0.04 -3.79
C GLN A 61 -19.83 1.34 -3.42
N ARG A 62 -20.96 1.41 -2.70
CA ARG A 62 -21.52 2.67 -2.22
C ARG A 62 -20.58 3.38 -1.25
N ARG A 63 -19.97 2.65 -0.30
CA ARG A 63 -19.00 3.21 0.66
C ARG A 63 -17.77 3.78 -0.05
N VAL A 64 -17.25 3.07 -1.04
CA VAL A 64 -16.12 3.52 -1.87
C VAL A 64 -16.49 4.79 -2.64
N SER A 65 -17.64 4.80 -3.32
CA SER A 65 -18.12 5.96 -4.08
C SER A 65 -18.37 7.18 -3.19
N THR A 66 -18.95 6.99 -1.99
CA THR A 66 -19.13 8.09 -1.03
C THR A 66 -17.79 8.65 -0.55
N TYR A 67 -16.79 7.79 -0.31
CA TYR A 67 -15.46 8.26 0.08
C TYR A 67 -14.79 9.02 -1.07
N GLU A 68 -14.73 8.46 -2.27
CA GLU A 68 -14.11 9.08 -3.44
C GLU A 68 -14.74 10.46 -3.75
N ALA A 69 -16.07 10.57 -3.68
CA ALA A 69 -16.78 11.83 -3.89
C ALA A 69 -16.54 12.88 -2.78
N SER A 70 -16.04 12.46 -1.61
CA SER A 70 -15.70 13.38 -0.51
C SER A 70 -14.31 14.01 -0.64
N GLN A 71 -13.46 13.47 -1.51
CA GLN A 71 -12.08 13.90 -1.69
C GLN A 71 -11.93 14.83 -2.90
N THR A 72 -10.78 15.51 -2.98
CA THR A 72 -10.45 16.35 -4.14
C THR A 72 -10.09 15.48 -5.35
N GLU A 73 -10.30 16.00 -6.56
CA GLU A 73 -9.90 15.31 -7.80
C GLU A 73 -8.39 15.01 -7.80
N SER A 74 -7.57 15.96 -7.33
CA SER A 74 -6.13 15.79 -7.28
C SER A 74 -5.70 14.69 -6.29
N HIS A 75 -6.33 14.59 -5.11
CA HIS A 75 -6.14 13.48 -4.18
C HIS A 75 -6.49 12.15 -4.84
N ASN A 76 -7.70 12.05 -5.42
CA ASN A 76 -8.18 10.83 -6.06
C ASN A 76 -7.23 10.38 -7.18
N ARG A 77 -6.78 11.32 -8.02
CA ARG A 77 -5.85 11.02 -9.11
C ARG A 77 -4.48 10.57 -8.59
N PHE A 78 -3.95 11.24 -7.56
CA PHE A 78 -2.66 10.88 -6.98
C PHE A 78 -2.70 9.45 -6.42
N VAL A 79 -3.71 9.13 -5.62
CA VAL A 79 -3.85 7.79 -5.03
C VAL A 79 -4.08 6.73 -6.10
N PHE A 80 -4.92 7.01 -7.11
CA PHE A 80 -5.12 6.12 -8.25
C PHE A 80 -3.79 5.79 -8.93
N LEU A 81 -3.00 6.80 -9.31
CA LEU A 81 -1.72 6.60 -9.99
C LEU A 81 -0.71 5.91 -9.07
N LEU A 82 -0.62 6.30 -7.80
CA LEU A 82 0.21 5.63 -6.80
C LEU A 82 -0.09 4.13 -6.74
N VAL A 83 -1.36 3.74 -6.55
CA VAL A 83 -1.76 2.33 -6.47
C VAL A 83 -1.43 1.59 -7.77
N ASN A 84 -1.74 2.17 -8.93
CA ASN A 84 -1.45 1.54 -10.22
C ASN A 84 0.06 1.35 -10.42
N ILE A 85 0.87 2.36 -10.10
CA ILE A 85 2.34 2.29 -10.18
C ILE A 85 2.88 1.20 -9.23
N LEU A 86 2.42 1.16 -7.98
CA LEU A 86 2.84 0.15 -7.01
C LEU A 86 2.50 -1.28 -7.45
N VAL A 87 1.32 -1.48 -8.06
CA VAL A 87 0.94 -2.78 -8.62
C VAL A 87 1.81 -3.15 -9.81
N LYS A 88 2.16 -2.19 -10.69
CA LYS A 88 3.08 -2.44 -11.81
C LYS A 88 4.50 -2.75 -11.36
N ILE A 89 4.99 -2.11 -10.30
CA ILE A 89 6.28 -2.44 -9.66
C ILE A 89 6.23 -3.87 -9.11
N ALA A 90 5.17 -4.20 -8.38
CA ALA A 90 4.97 -5.54 -7.84
C ALA A 90 4.90 -6.62 -8.95
N GLN A 91 4.31 -6.30 -10.10
CA GLN A 91 4.23 -7.18 -11.27
C GLN A 91 5.49 -7.20 -12.15
N ALA A 92 6.59 -6.55 -11.76
CA ALA A 92 7.76 -6.41 -12.62
C ALA A 92 8.43 -7.75 -12.99
N ASP A 93 8.25 -8.79 -12.18
CA ASP A 93 8.72 -10.16 -12.44
C ASP A 93 7.66 -11.07 -13.12
N GLY A 94 6.53 -10.47 -13.54
CA GLY A 94 5.46 -11.13 -14.28
C GLY A 94 4.38 -11.78 -13.41
N HIS A 95 4.47 -11.76 -12.07
CA HIS A 95 3.48 -12.42 -11.21
C HIS A 95 3.08 -11.53 -10.03
N PHE A 96 1.77 -11.30 -9.85
CA PHE A 96 1.28 -10.57 -8.69
C PHE A 96 0.97 -11.53 -7.52
N THR A 97 1.80 -11.52 -6.48
CA THR A 97 1.68 -12.47 -5.35
C THR A 97 0.77 -11.96 -4.22
N ARG A 98 0.34 -12.87 -3.34
CA ARG A 98 -0.36 -12.47 -2.08
C ARG A 98 0.54 -11.65 -1.15
N ALA A 99 1.86 -11.88 -1.19
CA ALA A 99 2.82 -11.14 -0.39
C ALA A 99 2.89 -9.67 -0.83
N GLU A 100 2.93 -9.41 -2.14
CA GLU A 100 2.86 -8.04 -2.68
C GLU A 100 1.54 -7.35 -2.35
N LEU A 101 0.41 -8.05 -2.49
CA LEU A 101 -0.89 -7.52 -2.09
C LEU A 101 -0.86 -7.06 -0.62
N ASN A 102 -0.37 -7.93 0.27
CA ASN A 102 -0.27 -7.62 1.69
C ASN A 102 0.71 -6.47 1.96
N ALA A 103 1.84 -6.41 1.25
CA ALA A 103 2.79 -5.30 1.37
C ALA A 103 2.13 -3.96 1.02
N ILE A 104 1.39 -3.89 -0.10
CA ILE A 104 0.65 -2.69 -0.51
C ILE A 104 -0.43 -2.34 0.54
N LEU A 105 -1.27 -3.29 0.93
CA LEU A 105 -2.36 -3.03 1.88
C LEU A 105 -1.84 -2.58 3.26
N ASN A 106 -0.81 -3.25 3.78
CA ASN A 106 -0.18 -2.88 5.05
C ASN A 106 0.48 -1.51 4.95
N PHE A 107 1.05 -1.15 3.80
CA PHE A 107 1.63 0.16 3.59
C PHE A 107 0.58 1.28 3.72
N PHE A 108 -0.56 1.16 3.03
CA PHE A 108 -1.63 2.15 3.15
C PHE A 108 -2.20 2.21 4.59
N GLN A 109 -2.36 1.05 5.23
CA GLN A 109 -2.94 0.98 6.57
C GLN A 109 -1.99 1.51 7.66
N LEU A 110 -0.71 1.12 7.64
CA LEU A 110 0.23 1.40 8.73
C LEU A 110 1.03 2.69 8.50
N HIS A 111 1.42 2.97 7.25
CA HIS A 111 2.27 4.12 6.93
C HIS A 111 1.46 5.35 6.52
N LEU A 112 0.35 5.17 5.77
CA LEU A 112 -0.55 6.28 5.44
C LEU A 112 -1.73 6.41 6.42
N ARG A 113 -1.87 5.48 7.37
CA ARG A 113 -2.90 5.46 8.43
C ARG A 113 -4.32 5.45 7.89
N TYR A 114 -4.54 4.75 6.78
CA TYR A 114 -5.86 4.64 6.18
C TYR A 114 -6.82 3.89 7.08
N ASN A 115 -8.01 4.46 7.26
CA ASN A 115 -9.11 3.84 7.99
C ASN A 115 -9.82 2.77 7.15
N GLN A 116 -10.82 2.11 7.72
CA GLN A 116 -11.51 1.00 7.06
C GLN A 116 -12.16 1.39 5.72
N ASP A 117 -12.71 2.60 5.59
CA ASP A 117 -13.39 3.06 4.39
C ASP A 117 -12.41 3.35 3.27
N GLN A 118 -11.32 4.02 3.62
CA GLN A 118 -10.19 4.24 2.73
C GLN A 118 -9.59 2.91 2.25
N MET A 119 -9.50 1.91 3.14
CA MET A 119 -9.00 0.59 2.78
C MET A 119 -9.93 -0.18 1.84
N TYR A 120 -11.26 0.05 1.86
CA TYR A 120 -12.13 -0.50 0.83
C TYR A 120 -11.82 0.08 -0.55
N TRP A 121 -11.60 1.39 -0.61
CA TRP A 121 -11.23 2.06 -1.86
C TRP A 121 -9.88 1.57 -2.39
N VAL A 122 -8.83 1.52 -1.55
CA VAL A 122 -7.52 0.98 -1.93
C VAL A 122 -7.63 -0.46 -2.45
N LYS A 123 -8.43 -1.31 -1.81
CA LYS A 123 -8.66 -2.70 -2.28
C LYS A 123 -9.31 -2.75 -3.66
N GLN A 124 -10.26 -1.85 -3.96
CA GLN A 124 -10.83 -1.74 -5.30
C GLN A 124 -9.78 -1.26 -6.31
N LEU A 125 -9.02 -0.20 -5.99
CA LEU A 125 -7.95 0.31 -6.85
C LEU A 125 -6.91 -0.76 -7.18
N VAL A 126 -6.46 -1.55 -6.20
CA VAL A 126 -5.51 -2.65 -6.43
C VAL A 126 -6.13 -3.73 -7.33
N LYS A 127 -7.41 -4.07 -7.11
CA LYS A 127 -8.13 -5.04 -7.94
C LYS A 127 -8.23 -4.57 -9.39
N GLU A 128 -8.51 -3.29 -9.61
CA GLU A 128 -8.59 -2.67 -10.93
C GLU A 128 -7.21 -2.61 -11.60
N ALA A 129 -6.20 -2.12 -10.88
CA ALA A 129 -4.83 -1.99 -11.37
C ALA A 129 -4.23 -3.32 -11.85
N ARG A 130 -4.55 -4.44 -11.17
CA ARG A 130 -4.08 -5.77 -11.57
C ARG A 130 -4.57 -6.21 -12.95
N ASN A 131 -5.75 -5.74 -13.35
CA ASN A 131 -6.37 -6.07 -14.65
C ASN A 131 -6.21 -4.93 -15.67
N ASN A 132 -5.55 -3.83 -15.28
CA ASN A 132 -5.39 -2.66 -16.11
C ASN A 132 -4.24 -2.90 -17.13
N PRO A 133 -4.50 -2.84 -18.46
CA PRO A 133 -3.47 -3.06 -19.47
C PRO A 133 -2.48 -1.90 -19.59
N THR A 134 -2.74 -0.75 -18.99
CA THR A 134 -1.87 0.43 -19.09
C THR A 134 -0.44 0.12 -18.64
N GLU A 135 0.53 0.57 -19.43
CA GLU A 135 1.95 0.41 -19.14
C GLU A 135 2.42 1.37 -18.05
N LEU A 136 3.45 0.96 -17.28
CA LEU A 136 4.04 1.78 -16.24
C LEU A 136 4.51 3.15 -16.77
N ARG A 137 5.09 3.18 -17.97
CA ARG A 137 5.58 4.43 -18.60
C ARG A 137 4.46 5.44 -18.80
N SER A 138 3.31 5.01 -19.32
CA SER A 138 2.14 5.89 -19.51
C SER A 138 1.62 6.45 -18.19
N LEU A 139 1.58 5.64 -17.13
CA LEU A 139 1.17 6.11 -15.79
C LEU A 139 2.14 7.18 -15.25
N LEU A 140 3.44 7.02 -15.47
CA LEU A 140 4.46 7.96 -15.02
C LEU A 140 4.48 9.24 -15.84
N GLU A 141 4.28 9.15 -17.15
CA GLU A 141 4.12 10.31 -18.02
C GLU A 141 2.92 11.13 -17.58
N GLU A 142 1.79 10.47 -17.35
CA GLU A 142 0.58 11.13 -16.89
C GLU A 142 0.74 11.76 -15.50
N PHE A 143 1.43 11.06 -14.59
CA PHE A 143 1.76 11.60 -13.27
C PHE A 143 2.61 12.87 -13.41
N ARG A 144 3.65 12.81 -14.24
CA ARG A 144 4.56 13.95 -14.48
C ARG A 144 3.83 15.15 -15.08
N THR A 145 2.86 14.93 -15.98
CA THR A 145 2.09 16.03 -16.58
C THR A 145 1.01 16.59 -15.65
N SER A 146 0.45 15.75 -14.76
CA SER A 146 -0.66 16.15 -13.89
C SER A 146 -0.19 16.83 -12.60
N PHE A 147 1.04 16.58 -12.16
CA PHE A 147 1.53 17.05 -10.86
C PHE A 147 2.81 17.88 -10.98
N ALA A 148 2.94 18.84 -10.06
CA ALA A 148 4.14 19.66 -9.89
C ALA A 148 5.36 18.81 -9.47
N TYR A 149 6.49 19.46 -9.20
CA TYR A 149 7.71 18.77 -8.80
C TYR A 149 7.59 18.09 -7.42
N GLU A 150 6.95 18.75 -6.47
CA GLU A 150 6.89 18.33 -5.08
C GLU A 150 6.08 17.02 -4.88
N PRO A 151 4.89 16.83 -5.49
CA PRO A 151 4.20 15.53 -5.46
C PRO A 151 5.01 14.38 -6.09
N ARG A 152 5.88 14.65 -7.08
CA ARG A 152 6.76 13.63 -7.67
C ARG A 152 7.77 13.12 -6.66
N LEU A 153 8.32 14.01 -5.83
CA LEU A 153 9.20 13.63 -4.72
C LEU A 153 8.46 12.77 -3.69
N ILE A 154 7.20 13.11 -3.36
CA ILE A 154 6.38 12.29 -2.45
C ILE A 154 6.16 10.91 -3.05
N LEU A 155 5.74 10.80 -4.31
CA LEU A 155 5.56 9.50 -4.96
C LEU A 155 6.82 8.63 -4.87
N LEU A 156 8.00 9.20 -5.17
CA LEU A 156 9.26 8.46 -5.10
C LEU A 156 9.60 8.04 -3.66
N GLU A 157 9.38 8.90 -2.66
CA GLU A 157 9.57 8.59 -1.24
C GLU A 157 8.66 7.42 -0.82
N LEU A 158 7.39 7.43 -1.23
CA LEU A 158 6.45 6.34 -0.95
C LEU A 158 6.86 5.02 -1.61
N ILE A 159 7.36 5.07 -2.85
CA ILE A 159 7.88 3.90 -3.57
C ILE A 159 9.06 3.28 -2.83
N TYR A 160 10.04 4.08 -2.41
CA TYR A 160 11.14 3.54 -1.62
C TYR A 160 10.67 3.00 -0.27
N GLN A 161 9.73 3.68 0.39
CA GLN A 161 9.18 3.20 1.66
C GLN A 161 8.58 1.81 1.55
N ILE A 162 7.77 1.53 0.51
CA ILE A 162 7.19 0.20 0.32
C ILE A 162 8.23 -0.84 -0.10
N ILE A 163 9.18 -0.52 -0.98
CA ILE A 163 10.24 -1.46 -1.39
C ILE A 163 11.04 -1.93 -0.18
N TYR A 164 11.41 -1.00 0.71
CA TYR A 164 12.19 -1.31 1.91
C TYR A 164 11.38 -2.01 3.03
N THR A 165 10.07 -2.22 2.87
CA THR A 165 9.31 -3.14 3.75
C THR A 165 9.63 -4.61 3.46
N LYS A 166 10.15 -4.92 2.26
CA LYS A 166 10.59 -6.25 1.85
C LYS A 166 12.05 -6.38 2.26
N GLN A 167 12.37 -7.21 3.26
CA GLN A 167 13.74 -7.37 3.74
C GLN A 167 14.34 -8.71 3.26
N PRO A 168 15.44 -8.71 2.49
CA PRO A 168 16.10 -7.54 1.87
C PRO A 168 15.29 -6.94 0.71
N PRO A 169 15.50 -5.65 0.36
CA PRO A 169 14.77 -5.01 -0.74
C PRO A 169 15.14 -5.65 -2.07
N PRO A 170 14.16 -6.04 -2.92
CA PRO A 170 14.46 -6.65 -4.21
C PRO A 170 15.20 -5.70 -5.16
N GLU A 171 16.35 -6.14 -5.70
CA GLU A 171 17.20 -5.30 -6.57
C GLU A 171 16.51 -4.89 -7.87
N ASN A 172 15.62 -5.73 -8.41
CA ASN A 172 14.80 -5.40 -9.57
C ASN A 172 13.86 -4.23 -9.28
N GLU A 173 13.24 -4.17 -8.09
CA GLU A 173 12.38 -3.06 -7.68
C GLU A 173 13.19 -1.79 -7.40
N LEU A 174 14.38 -1.91 -6.80
CA LEU A 174 15.30 -0.77 -6.62
C LEU A 174 15.77 -0.19 -7.96
N ARG A 175 16.09 -1.03 -8.94
CA ARG A 175 16.41 -0.59 -10.30
C ARG A 175 15.21 0.13 -10.94
N LEU A 176 14.01 -0.41 -10.77
CA LEU A 176 12.79 0.20 -11.29
C LEU A 176 12.47 1.54 -10.61
N ALA A 177 12.68 1.67 -9.30
CA ALA A 177 12.52 2.93 -8.58
C ALA A 177 13.47 4.02 -9.11
N ARG A 178 14.71 3.64 -9.46
CA ARG A 178 15.69 4.55 -10.09
C ARG A 178 15.27 4.96 -11.50
N GLU A 179 14.69 4.06 -12.29
CA GLU A 179 14.11 4.36 -13.61
C GLU A 179 12.88 5.28 -13.49
N ILE A 180 12.01 5.01 -12.51
CA ILE A 180 10.84 5.84 -12.20
C ILE A 180 11.27 7.27 -11.88
N ALA A 181 12.31 7.46 -11.07
CA ALA A 181 12.82 8.79 -10.77
C ALA A 181 13.24 9.57 -12.03
N GLN A 182 13.88 8.88 -12.99
CA GLN A 182 14.27 9.48 -14.27
C GLN A 182 13.05 9.85 -15.12
N LEU A 183 12.05 8.95 -15.21
CA LEU A 183 10.82 9.19 -15.97
C LEU A 183 9.94 10.29 -15.38
N LEU A 184 10.00 10.49 -14.06
CA LEU A 184 9.36 11.61 -13.37
C LEU A 184 10.16 12.92 -13.47
N GLU A 185 11.32 12.91 -14.14
CA GLU A 185 12.25 14.05 -14.23
C GLU A 185 12.67 14.57 -12.85
N ILE A 186 12.87 13.66 -11.89
CA ILE A 186 13.41 14.00 -10.57
C ILE A 186 14.93 14.19 -10.72
N SER A 187 15.46 15.26 -10.13
CA SER A 187 16.89 15.55 -10.20
C SER A 187 17.70 14.41 -9.59
N THR A 188 18.87 14.13 -10.17
CA THR A 188 19.78 13.07 -9.68
C THR A 188 20.18 13.28 -8.21
N TYR A 189 20.31 14.54 -7.79
CA TYR A 189 20.54 14.89 -6.39
C TYR A 189 19.36 14.48 -5.49
N ASP A 190 18.12 14.81 -5.86
CA ASP A 190 16.96 14.50 -5.03
C ASP A 190 16.72 12.98 -5.00
N GLN A 191 16.89 12.29 -6.13
CA GLN A 191 16.83 10.83 -6.22
C GLN A 191 17.84 10.17 -5.26
N ARG A 192 19.11 10.56 -5.31
CA ARG A 192 20.17 10.01 -4.43
C ARG A 192 19.87 10.27 -2.96
N THR A 193 19.36 11.47 -2.65
CA THR A 193 19.00 11.87 -1.28
C THR A 193 17.88 10.99 -0.72
N ILE A 194 16.85 10.70 -1.52
CA ILE A 194 15.75 9.82 -1.14
C ILE A 194 16.27 8.39 -0.97
N GLU A 195 16.99 7.85 -1.94
CA GLU A 195 17.51 6.48 -1.89
C GLU A 195 18.45 6.24 -0.68
N ALA A 196 19.39 7.16 -0.46
CA ALA A 196 20.37 7.07 0.63
C ALA A 196 19.69 6.99 2.00
N LYS A 197 18.62 7.77 2.23
CA LYS A 197 17.85 7.73 3.49
C LYS A 197 17.43 6.31 3.86
N TYR A 198 16.91 5.55 2.90
CA TYR A 198 16.45 4.18 3.17
C TYR A 198 17.60 3.18 3.29
N MET A 199 18.68 3.36 2.52
CA MET A 199 19.90 2.56 2.66
C MET A 199 20.50 2.69 4.08
N TYR A 200 20.61 3.92 4.60
CA TYR A 200 21.14 4.16 5.95
C TYR A 200 20.20 3.66 7.05
N ARG A 201 18.89 3.81 6.88
CA ARG A 201 17.89 3.29 7.83
C ARG A 201 17.97 1.77 7.96
N GLN A 202 18.21 1.06 6.87
CA GLN A 202 18.39 -0.39 6.90
C GLN A 202 19.68 -0.81 7.64
N ARG A 203 20.72 0.04 7.64
CA ARG A 203 22.02 -0.23 8.29
C ARG A 203 22.04 0.11 9.79
N GLN A 204 20.90 0.36 10.44
CA GLN A 204 20.78 0.81 11.83
C GLN A 204 21.32 -0.16 12.93
N GLU A 205 22.11 -1.17 12.57
CA GLU A 205 22.82 -2.04 13.51
C GLU A 205 24.19 -1.49 13.97
N ALA A 206 24.70 -0.39 13.41
CA ALA A 206 26.00 0.18 13.79
C ALA A 206 25.90 1.56 14.48
N THR A 207 25.94 1.55 15.82
CA THR A 207 25.72 2.70 16.71
C THR A 207 27.01 3.51 16.94
N SER A 208 27.42 4.36 16.01
CA SER A 208 28.52 5.31 16.24
C SER A 208 28.11 6.77 16.00
N ALA A 209 28.81 7.73 16.64
CA ALA A 209 28.59 9.15 16.37
C ALA A 209 28.98 9.54 14.93
N ALA A 210 29.99 8.87 14.36
CA ALA A 210 30.38 9.03 12.97
C ALA A 210 29.23 8.66 12.04
N SER A 211 28.57 7.51 12.25
CA SER A 211 27.44 7.07 11.43
C SER A 211 26.21 7.99 11.52
N LEU A 212 26.06 8.77 12.59
CA LEU A 212 24.99 9.77 12.69
C LEU A 212 25.25 11.00 11.80
N GLU A 213 26.49 11.48 11.75
CA GLU A 213 26.86 12.58 10.84
C GLU A 213 26.69 12.18 9.38
N GLU A 214 27.14 10.97 9.02
CA GLU A 214 26.95 10.42 7.67
C GLU A 214 25.47 10.40 7.28
N GLN A 215 24.60 10.00 8.21
CA GLN A 215 23.17 10.01 8.00
C GLN A 215 22.63 11.43 7.79
N TYR A 216 23.09 12.43 8.54
CA TYR A 216 22.63 13.81 8.38
C TYR A 216 23.13 14.45 7.08
N TYR A 217 24.35 14.17 6.66
CA TYR A 217 24.82 14.54 5.32
C TYR A 217 23.94 13.87 4.26
N ALA A 218 23.64 12.57 4.39
CA ALA A 218 22.78 11.84 3.46
C ALA A 218 21.34 12.38 3.42
N VAL A 219 20.74 12.75 4.56
CA VAL A 219 19.41 13.40 4.63
C VAL A 219 19.40 14.73 3.87
N LEU A 220 20.52 15.46 3.91
CA LEU A 220 20.70 16.71 3.17
C LEU A 220 21.23 16.49 1.74
N GLY A 221 21.43 15.25 1.29
CA GLY A 221 21.96 14.97 -0.04
C GLY A 221 23.40 15.41 -0.27
N LEU A 222 24.18 15.55 0.79
CA LEU A 222 25.55 16.06 0.77
C LEU A 222 26.56 14.95 1.01
N GLU A 223 27.78 15.17 0.52
CA GLU A 223 28.93 14.33 0.84
C GLU A 223 29.49 14.70 2.22
N GLN A 224 30.18 13.75 2.84
CA GLN A 224 30.82 13.99 4.13
C GLN A 224 31.88 15.08 4.01
N GLY A 225 31.87 16.02 4.94
CA GLY A 225 32.82 17.13 4.95
C GLY A 225 32.38 18.35 4.16
N ALA A 226 31.16 18.36 3.61
CA ALA A 226 30.55 19.56 3.04
C ALA A 226 30.60 20.74 4.03
N ASP A 227 30.86 21.93 3.49
CA ASP A 227 31.00 23.12 4.33
C ASP A 227 29.64 23.62 4.84
N PHE A 228 29.66 24.55 5.81
CA PHE A 228 28.42 25.07 6.37
C PHE A 228 27.59 25.88 5.36
N ALA A 229 28.21 26.46 4.34
CA ALA A 229 27.49 27.20 3.30
C ALA A 229 26.72 26.25 2.38
N GLU A 230 27.30 25.10 2.02
CA GLU A 230 26.68 24.01 1.28
C GLU A 230 25.52 23.40 2.07
N ILE A 231 25.73 23.12 3.36
CA ILE A 231 24.69 22.64 4.28
C ILE A 231 23.49 23.59 4.30
N LYS A 232 23.74 24.90 4.45
CA LYS A 232 22.68 25.91 4.47
C LYS A 232 21.95 26.03 3.14
N LYS A 233 22.66 25.87 2.02
CA LYS A 233 22.08 25.87 0.67
C LYS A 233 21.18 24.64 0.46
N ALA A 234 21.65 23.45 0.83
CA ALA A 234 20.88 22.22 0.76
C ALA A 234 19.61 22.30 1.63
N TYR A 235 19.75 22.78 2.87
CA TYR A 235 18.63 23.00 3.78
C TYR A 235 17.54 23.87 3.15
N ARG A 236 17.89 25.06 2.65
CA ARG A 236 16.91 25.97 2.01
C ARG A 236 16.20 25.33 0.82
N LYS A 237 16.95 24.63 -0.03
CA LYS A 237 16.39 23.92 -1.19
C LYS A 237 15.38 22.86 -0.75
N LEU A 238 15.78 21.98 0.16
CA LEU A 238 14.96 20.87 0.63
C LEU A 238 13.72 21.36 1.41
N SER A 239 13.85 22.42 2.21
CA SER A 239 12.71 23.03 2.91
C SER A 239 11.66 23.60 1.97
N MET A 240 12.06 24.16 0.82
CA MET A 240 11.09 24.63 -0.18
C MET A 240 10.40 23.46 -0.91
N GLN A 241 11.13 22.37 -1.17
CA GLN A 241 10.62 21.20 -1.88
C GLN A 241 9.66 20.36 -1.03
N TYR A 242 9.92 20.21 0.27
CA TYR A 242 9.12 19.39 1.18
C TYR A 242 8.17 20.21 2.07
N HIS A 243 7.88 21.46 1.71
CA HIS A 243 6.93 22.27 2.48
C HIS A 243 5.53 21.63 2.41
N PRO A 244 4.83 21.40 3.55
CA PRO A 244 3.55 20.69 3.57
C PRO A 244 2.48 21.33 2.68
N ASP A 245 2.47 22.67 2.57
CA ASP A 245 1.53 23.38 1.70
C ASP A 245 1.64 23.01 0.22
N LYS A 246 2.81 22.55 -0.24
CA LYS A 246 3.02 22.13 -1.63
C LYS A 246 2.24 20.87 -2.00
N VAL A 247 1.86 20.08 -1.00
CA VAL A 247 1.18 18.79 -1.17
C VAL A 247 -0.13 18.70 -0.39
N GLY A 248 -0.54 19.76 0.31
CA GLY A 248 -1.76 19.77 1.13
C GLY A 248 -3.04 19.49 0.32
N HIS A 249 -3.06 19.84 -0.96
CA HIS A 249 -4.17 19.54 -1.88
C HIS A 249 -4.34 18.04 -2.17
N LEU A 250 -3.32 17.23 -1.90
CA LEU A 250 -3.34 15.78 -2.05
C LEU A 250 -3.97 15.07 -0.86
N GLY A 251 -4.21 15.75 0.27
CA GLY A 251 -4.73 15.13 1.49
C GLY A 251 -3.73 15.09 2.64
N GLU A 252 -4.26 14.81 3.82
CA GLU A 252 -3.53 14.90 5.09
C GLU A 252 -2.43 13.84 5.22
N GLU A 253 -2.59 12.67 4.61
CA GLU A 253 -1.58 11.61 4.63
C GLU A 253 -0.30 12.00 3.89
N PHE A 254 -0.40 12.71 2.76
CA PHE A 254 0.77 13.11 1.97
C PHE A 254 1.39 14.38 2.53
N LYS A 255 0.57 15.25 3.13
CA LYS A 255 1.06 16.35 3.96
C LYS A 255 1.92 15.82 5.11
N LYS A 256 1.49 14.77 5.81
CA LYS A 256 2.29 14.14 6.88
C LYS A 256 3.61 13.58 6.37
N VAL A 257 3.65 12.98 5.18
CA VAL A 257 4.92 12.52 4.57
C VAL A 257 5.88 13.68 4.36
N ALA A 258 5.39 14.82 3.86
CA ALA A 258 6.19 16.04 3.70
C ALA A 258 6.64 16.60 5.06
N GLU A 259 5.76 16.62 6.07
CA GLU A 259 6.09 17.07 7.43
C GLU A 259 7.17 16.19 8.10
N GLU A 260 7.07 14.87 7.97
CA GLU A 260 8.06 13.92 8.47
C GLU A 260 9.43 14.16 7.81
N LYS A 261 9.45 14.36 6.48
CA LYS A 261 10.68 14.67 5.76
C LYS A 261 11.26 16.02 6.18
N MET A 262 10.42 17.04 6.31
CA MET A 262 10.82 18.36 6.80
C MET A 262 11.43 18.29 8.20
N LYS A 263 10.86 17.48 9.09
CA LYS A 263 11.39 17.24 10.43
C LYS A 263 12.78 16.62 10.37
N GLU A 264 12.99 15.60 9.54
CA GLU A 264 14.31 14.99 9.33
C GLU A 264 15.35 16.02 8.84
N ILE A 265 14.97 16.85 7.87
CA ILE A 265 15.82 17.93 7.33
C ILE A 265 16.19 18.96 8.41
N ASN A 266 15.20 19.39 9.20
CA ASN A 266 15.41 20.35 10.30
C ASN A 266 16.33 19.78 11.38
N VAL A 267 16.19 18.49 11.73
CA VAL A 267 17.06 17.82 12.70
C VAL A 267 18.50 17.75 12.18
N ALA A 268 18.70 17.35 10.93
CA ALA A 268 20.02 17.29 10.31
C ALA A 268 20.70 18.67 10.25
N TYR A 269 19.98 19.70 9.81
CA TYR A 269 20.50 21.07 9.79
C TYR A 269 20.83 21.60 11.18
N GLY A 270 19.93 21.42 12.16
CA GLY A 270 20.14 21.88 13.53
C GLY A 270 21.33 21.21 14.23
N TYR A 271 21.65 19.96 13.85
CA TYR A 271 22.88 19.30 14.29
C TYR A 271 24.12 20.04 13.76
N PHE A 272 24.18 20.31 12.46
CA PHE A 272 25.32 21.00 11.86
C PHE A 272 25.43 22.45 12.33
N GLU A 273 24.32 23.15 12.50
CA GLU A 273 24.32 24.52 13.05
C GLU A 273 25.02 24.58 14.41
N LYS A 274 24.71 23.65 15.32
CA LYS A 274 25.40 23.55 16.62
C LYS A 274 26.88 23.19 16.49
N LYS A 275 27.20 22.25 15.59
CA LYS A 275 28.58 21.79 15.35
C LYS A 275 29.48 22.91 14.81
N PHE A 276 28.97 23.75 13.91
CA PHE A 276 29.72 24.84 13.31
C PHE A 276 29.66 26.15 14.13
N ALA A 277 28.64 26.34 14.99
CA ALA A 277 28.59 27.48 15.92
C ALA A 277 29.57 27.35 17.10
N GLY A 278 30.02 26.14 17.42
CA GLY A 278 31.00 25.87 18.49
C GLY A 278 32.46 25.81 18.02
N ARG A 279 32.74 26.14 16.75
CA ARG A 279 34.08 26.28 16.17
C ARG A 279 34.41 27.76 15.99
#